data_AF-A0A1R1SIT3-F1
#
_entry.id   AF-A0A1R1SIT3-F1
#
_cell.length_a   1.000
_cell.length_b   1.000
_cell.length_c   1.000
_cell.angle_alpha   90.00
_cell.angle_beta   90.00
_cell.angle_gamma   90.00
#
_symmetry.space_group_name_H-M   'P 1'
#
loop_
_entity.id
_entity.type
_entity.pdbx_description
1 polymer ?
#
loop_
_entity_poly.entity_id
_entity_poly.type
_entity_poly.pdbx_seq_one_letter_code
_entity_poly.pdbx_strand_id
1 'polypeptide(L)'
;MTALYAPASTAPAPPARAARADRVTPRRRGRLGRRFRVEWVLLGSGAALLPWLVVLATTLPPTARVGHWNAAWAGLDALEALGLLATGLLRRRGDGRHRLTAAATCALLVVDAWFDTVTAAPGAELCAALAMAVCAELPLAAVCAALALRKAPGADLGRR
;
A
#
# COMPACT_ATOMS: atom_id res chain seq x y z
N MET A 1 20.46 24.26 -84.15
CA MET A 1 19.75 24.36 -82.85
C MET A 1 20.17 23.16 -82.00
N THR A 2 21.46 23.05 -81.68
CA THR A 2 22.19 23.62 -80.52
C THR A 2 22.14 22.68 -79.33
N ALA A 3 23.06 21.71 -79.36
CA ALA A 3 23.62 21.07 -78.17
C ALA A 3 24.56 22.06 -77.46
N LEU A 4 24.41 22.23 -76.15
CA LEU A 4 25.35 22.93 -75.26
C LEU A 4 25.33 22.16 -73.92
N TYR A 5 26.36 21.37 -73.62
CA TYR A 5 27.62 21.78 -72.98
C TYR A 5 27.42 22.10 -71.48
N ALA A 6 27.71 21.11 -70.62
CA ALA A 6 28.03 21.32 -69.21
C ALA A 6 29.47 21.83 -69.10
N PRO A 7 29.84 22.61 -68.07
CA PRO A 7 30.71 22.02 -67.04
C PRO A 7 30.69 22.67 -65.63
N ALA A 8 31.45 22.01 -64.75
CA ALA A 8 32.23 22.54 -63.62
C ALA A 8 31.58 22.64 -62.23
N SER A 9 31.91 21.62 -61.45
CA SER A 9 32.05 21.60 -59.99
C SER A 9 32.79 22.82 -59.45
N THR A 10 32.22 23.46 -58.41
CA THR A 10 32.98 24.19 -57.37
C THR A 10 32.26 24.03 -56.03
N ALA A 11 32.95 23.42 -55.06
CA ALA A 11 32.59 23.49 -53.65
C ALA A 11 33.58 24.40 -52.93
N PRO A 12 33.09 25.29 -52.05
CA PRO A 12 33.79 25.63 -50.83
C PRO A 12 32.99 25.23 -49.57
N ALA A 13 33.73 24.91 -48.51
CA ALA A 13 33.28 24.46 -47.19
C ALA A 13 32.61 25.61 -46.36
N PRO A 14 32.02 25.32 -45.17
CA PRO A 14 30.88 26.05 -44.58
C PRO A 14 31.26 27.19 -43.63
N PRO A 15 30.28 28.01 -43.19
CA PRO A 15 30.28 28.55 -41.83
C PRO A 15 29.20 27.90 -40.96
N ALA A 16 29.69 27.26 -39.91
CA ALA A 16 29.05 26.85 -38.67
C ALA A 16 27.64 27.44 -38.43
N ARG A 17 26.59 26.66 -38.73
CA ARG A 17 25.29 26.89 -38.10
C ARG A 17 25.39 26.45 -36.64
N ALA A 18 25.75 27.44 -35.84
CA ALA A 18 25.37 27.68 -34.47
C ALA A 18 24.75 26.48 -33.73
N ALA A 19 25.47 26.08 -32.70
CA ALA A 19 24.93 25.43 -31.52
C ALA A 19 24.25 24.09 -31.78
N ARG A 20 25.07 23.03 -31.70
CA ARG A 20 24.73 21.95 -30.78
C ARG A 20 24.42 22.60 -29.43
N ALA A 21 23.16 22.99 -29.25
CA ALA A 21 22.60 23.13 -27.93
C ALA A 21 22.72 21.74 -27.34
N ASP A 22 23.71 21.58 -26.47
CA ASP A 22 23.83 20.46 -25.57
C ASP A 22 22.43 20.13 -25.07
N ARG A 23 21.92 18.97 -25.50
CA ARG A 23 20.81 18.34 -24.81
C ARG A 23 21.37 17.93 -23.46
N VAL A 24 21.41 18.88 -22.55
CA VAL A 24 21.49 18.64 -21.12
C VAL A 24 20.27 17.80 -20.80
N THR A 25 20.45 16.49 -20.82
CA THR A 25 19.48 15.57 -20.24
C THR A 25 19.39 15.94 -18.75
N PRO A 26 18.22 16.36 -18.25
CA PRO A 26 18.09 16.63 -16.84
C PRO A 26 18.33 15.31 -16.10
N ARG A 27 19.39 15.30 -15.29
CA ARG A 27 19.83 14.21 -14.44
C ARG A 27 18.63 13.56 -13.75
N ARG A 28 18.31 12.33 -14.15
CA ARG A 28 17.39 11.41 -13.45
C ARG A 28 18.00 10.90 -12.12
N ARG A 29 18.78 11.72 -11.41
CA ARG A 29 19.54 11.32 -10.19
C ARG A 29 18.84 11.63 -8.86
N GLY A 30 17.70 12.32 -8.85
CA GLY A 30 17.04 12.73 -7.60
C GLY A 30 15.98 11.78 -7.02
N ARG A 31 15.52 10.76 -7.76
CA ARG A 31 14.31 9.98 -7.38
C ARG A 31 14.61 8.64 -6.71
N LEU A 32 15.82 8.10 -6.85
CA LEU A 32 16.25 6.86 -6.20
C LEU A 32 16.71 7.07 -4.75
N GLY A 33 17.45 8.13 -4.45
CA GLY A 33 17.93 8.42 -3.08
C GLY A 33 16.84 8.81 -2.07
N ARG A 34 15.59 9.04 -2.51
CA ARG A 34 14.44 9.29 -1.61
C ARG A 34 13.65 8.04 -1.27
N ARG A 35 13.67 7.00 -2.13
CA ARG A 35 12.98 5.73 -1.87
C ARG A 35 13.72 4.86 -0.86
N PHE A 36 15.05 4.78 -0.99
CA PHE A 36 15.89 4.09 -0.02
C PHE A 36 15.74 4.66 1.40
N ARG A 37 15.41 5.95 1.58
CA ARG A 37 15.22 6.53 2.92
C ARG A 37 13.94 6.08 3.62
N VAL A 38 12.83 5.88 2.92
CA VAL A 38 11.55 5.51 3.56
C VAL A 38 11.57 4.05 4.01
N GLU A 39 12.12 3.15 3.20
CA GLU A 39 12.25 1.73 3.55
C GLU A 39 13.08 1.54 4.82
N TRP A 40 14.24 2.21 4.92
CA TRP A 40 15.06 2.17 6.13
C TRP A 40 14.40 2.84 7.33
N VAL A 41 13.61 3.90 7.14
CA VAL A 41 12.81 4.48 8.22
C VAL A 41 11.80 3.47 8.73
N LEU A 42 11.05 2.79 7.84
CA LEU A 42 10.07 1.77 8.25
C LEU A 42 10.73 0.59 8.97
N LEU A 43 11.84 0.07 8.42
CA LEU A 43 12.61 -1.02 9.04
C LEU A 43 13.21 -0.60 10.39
N GLY A 44 13.79 0.60 10.46
CA GLY A 44 14.36 1.16 11.69
C GLY A 44 13.30 1.41 12.75
N SER A 45 12.14 1.97 12.38
CA SER A 45 11.00 2.17 13.29
C SER A 45 10.46 0.84 13.81
N GLY A 46 10.30 -0.17 12.94
CA GLY A 46 9.88 -1.51 13.36
C GLY A 46 10.86 -2.15 14.33
N ALA A 47 12.16 -2.09 14.03
CA ALA A 47 13.20 -2.61 14.93
C ALA A 47 13.24 -1.85 16.26
N ALA A 48 13.07 -0.53 16.24
CA ALA A 48 13.04 0.31 17.45
C ALA A 48 11.82 0.05 18.34
N LEU A 49 10.72 -0.47 17.80
CA LEU A 49 9.56 -0.87 18.59
C LEU A 49 9.81 -2.15 19.39
N LEU A 50 10.69 -3.05 18.95
CA LEU A 50 10.91 -4.35 19.62
C LEU A 50 11.38 -4.21 21.08
N PRO A 51 12.39 -3.37 21.41
CA PRO A 51 12.75 -3.14 22.81
C PRO A 51 11.60 -2.55 23.63
N TRP A 52 10.82 -1.64 23.05
CA TRP A 52 9.67 -1.05 23.74
C TRP A 52 8.58 -2.08 24.06
N LEU A 53 8.33 -3.05 23.16
CA LEU A 53 7.42 -4.16 23.43
C LEU A 53 7.85 -4.99 24.65
N VAL A 54 9.16 -5.23 24.80
CA VAL A 54 9.70 -5.95 25.98
C VAL A 54 9.46 -5.16 27.26
N VAL A 55 9.68 -3.83 27.22
CA VAL A 55 9.35 -2.95 28.35
C VAL A 55 7.86 -3.08 28.69
N LEU A 56 6.96 -2.88 27.73
CA LEU A 56 5.51 -3.00 27.95
C LEU A 56 5.12 -4.35 28.55
N ALA A 57 5.63 -5.45 28.01
CA ALA A 57 5.30 -6.80 28.47
C ALA A 57 5.78 -7.10 29.91
N THR A 58 6.81 -6.41 30.38
CA THR A 58 7.42 -6.66 31.71
C THR A 58 7.04 -5.63 32.77
N THR A 59 6.66 -4.41 32.36
CA THR A 59 6.39 -3.32 33.30
C THR A 59 4.90 -2.99 33.46
N LEU A 60 4.04 -3.42 32.52
CA LEU A 60 2.59 -3.14 32.64
C LEU A 60 1.97 -3.94 33.79
N PRO A 61 1.07 -3.32 34.58
CA PRO A 61 0.34 -4.04 35.62
C PRO A 61 -0.58 -5.10 34.99
N PRO A 62 -0.81 -6.25 35.65
CA PRO A 62 -1.68 -7.31 35.13
C PRO A 62 -3.14 -6.88 34.93
N THR A 63 -3.58 -5.83 35.62
CA THR A 63 -4.92 -5.27 35.49
C THR A 63 -4.85 -3.76 35.37
N ALA A 64 -5.67 -3.21 34.49
CA ALA A 64 -5.78 -1.78 34.27
C ALA A 64 -7.26 -1.39 34.11
N ARG A 65 -7.66 -0.27 34.72
CA ARG A 65 -8.98 0.31 34.50
C ARG A 65 -8.90 1.26 33.31
N VAL A 66 -9.51 0.87 32.20
CA VAL A 66 -9.49 1.65 30.95
C VAL A 66 -10.69 2.60 30.92
N GLY A 67 -10.45 3.89 30.71
CA GLY A 67 -11.52 4.87 30.48
C GLY A 67 -12.17 4.66 29.11
N HIS A 68 -13.48 4.88 29.00
CA HIS A 68 -14.25 4.76 27.75
C HIS A 68 -14.20 3.37 27.09
N TRP A 69 -14.12 2.29 27.89
CA TRP A 69 -14.06 0.91 27.41
C TRP A 69 -15.07 0.58 26.30
N ASN A 70 -16.36 0.86 26.52
CA ASN A 70 -17.40 0.61 25.52
C ASN A 70 -17.18 1.38 24.20
N ALA A 71 -16.61 2.59 24.27
CA ALA A 71 -16.35 3.38 23.07
C ALA A 71 -15.14 2.87 22.29
N ALA A 72 -14.17 2.25 22.95
CA ALA A 72 -13.03 1.62 22.28
C ALA A 72 -13.48 0.43 21.42
N TRP A 73 -14.34 -0.44 21.99
CA TRP A 73 -14.93 -1.58 21.28
C TRP A 73 -15.80 -1.11 20.11
N ALA A 74 -16.82 -0.30 20.40
CA ALA A 74 -17.70 0.22 19.35
C ALA A 74 -16.95 1.00 18.27
N GLY A 75 -15.83 1.66 18.61
CA GLY A 75 -14.97 2.35 17.67
C GLY A 75 -14.23 1.40 16.73
N LEU A 76 -13.70 0.28 17.25
CA LEU A 76 -13.07 -0.76 16.44
C LEU A 76 -14.09 -1.37 15.46
N ASP A 77 -15.20 -1.89 15.99
CA ASP A 77 -16.32 -2.44 15.21
C ASP A 77 -16.80 -1.47 14.10
N ALA A 78 -16.95 -0.19 14.45
CA ALA A 78 -17.39 0.83 13.49
C ALA A 78 -16.38 1.02 12.35
N LEU A 79 -15.08 0.98 12.63
CA LEU A 79 -14.04 1.06 11.59
C LEU A 79 -14.07 -0.17 10.68
N GLU A 80 -14.33 -1.34 11.22
CA GLU A 80 -14.48 -2.57 10.44
C GLU A 80 -15.70 -2.49 9.51
N ALA A 81 -16.86 -2.14 10.08
CA ALA A 81 -18.10 -1.98 9.34
C ALA A 81 -17.95 -0.95 8.22
N LEU A 82 -17.35 0.21 8.51
CA LEU A 82 -17.05 1.23 7.51
C LEU A 82 -16.09 0.72 6.44
N GLY A 83 -15.07 -0.04 6.82
CA GLY A 83 -14.11 -0.63 5.89
C GLY A 83 -14.75 -1.66 4.94
N LEU A 84 -15.58 -2.55 5.46
CA LEU A 84 -16.35 -3.52 4.69
C LEU A 84 -17.33 -2.83 3.73
N LEU A 85 -18.10 -1.86 4.24
CA LEU A 85 -19.04 -1.07 3.44
C LEU A 85 -18.30 -0.30 2.33
N ALA A 86 -17.22 0.41 2.65
CA ALA A 86 -16.42 1.15 1.68
C ALA A 86 -15.84 0.20 0.62
N THR A 87 -15.29 -0.95 1.03
CA THR A 87 -14.75 -1.97 0.12
C THR A 87 -15.84 -2.49 -0.82
N GLY A 88 -17.00 -2.86 -0.29
CA GLY A 88 -18.14 -3.34 -1.07
C GLY A 88 -18.67 -2.28 -2.05
N LEU A 89 -18.85 -1.04 -1.59
CA LEU A 89 -19.32 0.08 -2.41
C LEU A 89 -18.34 0.41 -3.55
N LEU A 90 -17.05 0.53 -3.26
CA LEU A 90 -16.02 0.79 -4.27
C LEU A 90 -15.92 -0.36 -5.26
N ARG A 91 -15.97 -1.61 -4.78
CA ARG A 91 -15.92 -2.79 -5.64
C ARG A 91 -17.14 -2.87 -6.58
N ARG A 92 -18.33 -2.55 -6.07
CA ARG A 92 -19.58 -2.46 -6.84
C ARG A 92 -19.53 -1.37 -7.90
N ARG A 93 -18.89 -0.24 -7.62
CA ARG A 93 -18.66 0.86 -8.57
C ARG A 93 -17.54 0.57 -9.59
N GLY A 94 -16.84 -0.56 -9.46
CA GLY A 94 -15.68 -0.87 -10.30
C GLY A 94 -14.44 -0.02 -10.00
N ASP A 95 -14.41 0.70 -8.87
CA ASP A 95 -13.30 1.58 -8.50
C ASP A 95 -12.13 0.75 -7.95
N GLY A 96 -10.93 0.94 -8.51
CA GLY A 96 -9.69 0.27 -8.08
C GLY A 96 -9.26 0.57 -6.64
N ARG A 97 -9.76 1.65 -6.03
CA ARG A 97 -9.51 2.02 -4.63
C ARG A 97 -10.03 0.99 -3.62
N HIS A 98 -10.95 0.11 -4.03
CA HIS A 98 -11.43 -0.98 -3.17
C HIS A 98 -10.30 -1.86 -2.62
N ARG A 99 -9.15 -1.94 -3.32
CA ARG A 99 -7.98 -2.69 -2.84
C ARG A 99 -7.35 -2.09 -1.60
N LEU A 100 -7.30 -0.76 -1.53
CA LEU A 100 -6.74 -0.05 -0.38
C LEU A 100 -7.65 -0.23 0.83
N THR A 101 -8.95 -0.03 0.64
CA THR A 101 -9.92 -0.24 1.73
C THR A 101 -9.94 -1.71 2.15
N ALA A 102 -9.89 -2.65 1.22
CA ALA A 102 -9.83 -4.07 1.54
C ALA A 102 -8.57 -4.45 2.32
N ALA A 103 -7.39 -3.90 1.97
CA ALA A 103 -6.16 -4.14 2.73
C ALA A 103 -6.25 -3.58 4.16
N ALA A 104 -6.82 -2.38 4.33
CA ALA A 104 -7.03 -1.79 5.63
C ALA A 104 -8.04 -2.59 6.47
N THR A 105 -9.18 -2.98 5.89
CA THR A 105 -10.20 -3.80 6.55
C THR A 105 -9.68 -5.18 6.92
N CYS A 106 -8.85 -5.80 6.08
CA CYS A 106 -8.17 -7.05 6.41
C CYS A 106 -7.31 -6.90 7.67
N ALA A 107 -6.53 -5.82 7.77
CA ALA A 107 -5.71 -5.59 8.95
C ALA A 107 -6.55 -5.36 10.21
N LEU A 108 -7.65 -4.61 10.10
CA LEU A 108 -8.60 -4.38 11.20
C LEU A 108 -9.19 -5.70 11.71
N LEU A 109 -9.73 -6.54 10.84
CA LEU A 109 -10.34 -7.84 11.20
C LEU A 109 -9.35 -8.80 11.87
N VAL A 110 -8.07 -8.77 11.48
CA VAL A 110 -7.04 -9.57 12.17
C VAL A 110 -6.73 -9.00 13.55
N VAL A 111 -6.71 -7.67 13.68
CA VAL A 111 -6.49 -6.99 14.97
C VAL A 111 -7.67 -7.24 15.91
N ASP A 112 -8.90 -7.21 15.40
CA ASP A 112 -10.14 -7.46 16.14
C ASP A 112 -10.19 -8.91 16.68
N ALA A 113 -9.97 -9.91 15.83
CA ALA A 113 -9.86 -11.31 16.25
C ALA A 113 -8.79 -11.54 17.32
N TRP A 114 -7.65 -10.88 17.18
CA TRP A 114 -6.62 -10.92 18.22
C TRP A 114 -7.11 -10.24 19.50
N PHE A 115 -7.71 -9.06 19.40
CA PHE A 115 -8.15 -8.25 20.54
C PHE A 115 -9.25 -8.96 21.35
N ASP A 116 -10.26 -9.51 20.69
CA ASP A 116 -11.34 -10.25 21.31
C ASP A 116 -10.82 -11.48 22.05
N THR A 117 -9.92 -12.24 21.44
CA THR A 117 -9.37 -13.45 22.07
C THR A 117 -8.49 -13.15 23.29
N VAL A 118 -7.72 -12.06 23.29
CA VAL A 118 -6.86 -11.71 24.45
C VAL A 118 -7.59 -10.93 25.55
N THR A 119 -8.76 -10.37 25.27
CA THR A 119 -9.58 -9.63 26.25
C THR A 119 -10.73 -10.45 26.84
N ALA A 120 -11.08 -11.59 26.21
CA ALA A 120 -12.14 -12.47 26.69
C ALA A 120 -11.84 -13.11 28.06
N ALA A 121 -12.88 -13.21 28.88
CA ALA A 121 -12.80 -13.98 30.12
C ALA A 121 -12.70 -15.50 29.82
N PRO A 122 -12.02 -16.29 30.67
CA PRO A 122 -11.95 -17.74 30.51
C PRO A 122 -13.34 -18.40 30.48
N GLY A 123 -13.47 -19.49 29.72
CA GLY A 123 -14.70 -20.27 29.63
C GLY A 123 -15.54 -19.89 28.41
N ALA A 124 -16.84 -19.63 28.61
CA ALA A 124 -17.79 -19.44 27.53
C ALA A 124 -17.48 -18.22 26.64
N GLU A 125 -17.00 -17.11 27.23
CA GLU A 125 -16.64 -15.91 26.46
C GLU A 125 -15.44 -16.16 25.57
N LEU A 126 -14.38 -16.81 26.07
CA LEU A 126 -13.25 -17.21 25.23
C LEU A 126 -13.66 -18.18 24.11
N CYS A 127 -14.55 -19.14 24.38
CA CYS A 127 -15.07 -20.03 23.34
C CYS A 127 -15.86 -19.25 22.28
N ALA A 128 -16.66 -18.26 22.68
CA ALA A 128 -17.39 -17.40 21.76
C ALA A 128 -16.46 -16.52 20.92
N ALA A 129 -15.45 -15.88 21.54
CA ALA A 129 -14.43 -15.08 20.85
C ALA A 129 -13.65 -15.92 19.83
N LEU A 130 -13.21 -17.12 20.21
CA LEU A 130 -12.53 -18.03 19.27
C LEU A 130 -13.43 -18.49 18.13
N ALA A 131 -14.72 -18.76 18.41
CA ALA A 131 -15.68 -19.12 17.38
C ALA A 131 -15.92 -17.97 16.40
N MET A 132 -16.08 -16.74 16.89
CA MET A 132 -16.23 -15.53 16.08
C MET A 132 -14.99 -15.27 15.22
N ALA A 133 -13.79 -15.32 15.82
CA ALA A 133 -12.52 -15.17 15.12
C ALA A 133 -12.37 -16.15 13.95
N VAL A 134 -12.63 -17.44 14.20
CA VAL A 134 -12.41 -18.50 13.19
C VAL A 134 -13.53 -18.54 12.14
N CYS A 135 -14.78 -18.27 12.52
CA CYS A 135 -15.94 -18.41 11.64
C CYS A 135 -16.35 -17.12 10.92
N ALA A 136 -15.98 -15.94 11.43
CA ALA A 136 -16.40 -14.66 10.90
C ALA A 136 -15.21 -13.76 10.53
N GLU A 137 -14.43 -13.30 11.51
CA GLU A 137 -13.41 -12.26 11.29
C GLU A 137 -12.28 -12.72 10.37
N LEU A 138 -11.63 -13.85 10.66
CA LEU A 138 -10.52 -14.34 9.84
C LEU A 138 -10.96 -14.74 8.42
N PRO A 139 -12.12 -15.40 8.22
CA PRO A 139 -12.66 -15.61 6.87
C PRO A 139 -12.92 -14.30 6.11
N LEU A 140 -13.51 -13.29 6.76
CA LEU A 140 -13.71 -11.98 6.14
C LEU A 140 -12.38 -11.29 5.82
N ALA A 141 -11.39 -11.37 6.72
CA ALA A 141 -10.06 -10.87 6.51
C ALA A 141 -9.41 -11.53 5.29
N ALA A 142 -9.55 -12.85 5.13
CA ALA A 142 -9.06 -13.59 3.97
C ALA A 142 -9.73 -13.14 2.67
N VAL A 143 -11.04 -12.88 2.68
CA VAL A 143 -11.76 -12.31 1.52
C VAL A 143 -11.23 -10.91 1.18
N CYS A 144 -11.05 -10.05 2.18
CA CYS A 144 -10.49 -8.72 2.01
C CYS A 144 -9.05 -8.76 1.48
N ALA A 145 -8.20 -9.65 2.00
CA ALA A 145 -6.85 -9.87 1.49
C ALA A 145 -6.89 -10.33 0.03
N ALA A 146 -7.75 -11.29 -0.30
CA ALA A 146 -7.92 -11.75 -1.67
C ALA A 146 -8.32 -10.60 -2.59
N LEU A 147 -9.29 -9.76 -2.21
CA LEU A 147 -9.71 -8.57 -2.97
C LEU A 147 -8.58 -7.56 -3.15
N ALA A 148 -7.81 -7.27 -2.10
CA ALA A 148 -6.68 -6.36 -2.14
C ALA A 148 -5.58 -6.82 -3.11
N LEU A 149 -5.35 -8.14 -3.18
CA LEU A 149 -4.23 -8.74 -3.92
C LEU A 149 -4.57 -9.18 -5.35
N ARG A 150 -5.85 -9.29 -5.74
CA ARG A 150 -6.22 -9.65 -7.13
C ARG A 150 -5.53 -8.68 -8.09
N LYS A 151 -4.96 -9.12 -9.22
CA LYS A 151 -4.47 -8.23 -10.29
C LYS A 151 -5.62 -7.82 -11.23
N ALA A 152 -5.56 -6.62 -11.81
CA ALA A 152 -6.54 -6.19 -12.81
C ALA A 152 -6.19 -6.86 -14.14
N PRO A 153 -7.13 -7.52 -14.85
CA PRO A 153 -6.89 -8.00 -16.20
C PRO A 153 -6.70 -6.79 -17.13
N GLY A 154 -5.53 -6.64 -17.78
CA GLY A 154 -5.37 -5.60 -18.81
C GLY A 154 -3.99 -4.94 -18.99
N ALA A 155 -2.87 -5.62 -18.72
CA ALA A 155 -1.54 -5.11 -19.08
C ALA A 155 -0.85 -5.91 -20.21
N ASP A 156 -1.58 -6.81 -20.90
CA ASP A 156 -1.00 -7.77 -21.85
C ASP A 156 -1.57 -7.71 -23.28
N LEU A 157 -2.35 -6.67 -23.62
CA LEU A 157 -2.87 -6.45 -24.98
C LEU A 157 -2.08 -5.41 -25.79
N GLY A 158 -0.92 -4.96 -25.29
CA GLY A 158 -0.13 -3.87 -25.90
C GLY A 158 1.24 -4.25 -26.48
N ARG A 159 1.56 -5.55 -26.58
CA ARG A 159 2.80 -6.02 -27.24
C ARG A 159 2.48 -7.18 -28.19
N ARG A 160 2.01 -6.84 -29.39
CA ARG A 160 2.15 -7.68 -30.58
C ARG A 160 2.64 -6.80 -31.71
#